data_AF-A0A6P8ZF00-F1
#
_entry.id   AF-A0A6P8ZF00-F1
#
_cell.length_a   1.000
_cell.length_b   1.000
_cell.length_c   1.000
_cell.angle_alpha   90.00
_cell.angle_beta   90.00
_cell.angle_gamma   90.00
#
_symmetry.space_group_name_H-M   'P 1'
#
loop_
_entity.id
_entity.type
_entity.pdbx_description
1 polymer ?
#
loop_
_entity_poly.entity_id
_entity_poly.type
_entity_poly.pdbx_seq_one_letter_code
_entity_poly.pdbx_strand_id
1 'polypeptide(L)'
;MATQAPVSQVPDWVKAEIFIDVLKESVAGFSKIKSFKAAGGSAAGENYATIMLRVNIEVELIDGKEKSVSYMLKLPHQSEMFQAMMKINNIFEAERAAYNTIVPEMEQLYRDAGVEVKFGAKSYDLKDAKTDYVLLEDLAPQGFKNMNRLEGLDQAHTESALRKLSQWHAASVARVAQIGSYPEKYNTGFFTEQNRPIVTEINASMAKGFLESFATYEDNEEYLNIVKSLQPKLTDIYYKLAEPDTSGLNVLNHGDFWSNNMMFSHDSSGKIKETYLVDFQMPKYGSVAHDLLYFLISSTKFEDKLTKFDYYIKFYHENLVESLKILKYSKPLPTLREIHIALIKNGFWGYFTATGVMGAVLVDPTENASLDNFLGDTEEGVNFKSLLYSNPRYRKHMKIILPWLLNRGVFEEC
;
A
#
# COMPACT_ATOMS: atom_id res chain seq x y z
N MET A 1 32.64 21.46 -10.93
CA MET A 1 32.46 20.55 -9.77
C MET A 1 32.42 19.14 -10.33
N ALA A 2 33.23 18.23 -9.78
CA ALA A 2 33.30 16.86 -10.26
C ALA A 2 31.94 16.17 -10.06
N THR A 3 31.37 15.65 -11.14
CA THR A 3 30.24 14.73 -11.11
C THR A 3 30.66 13.50 -10.32
N GLN A 4 30.15 13.36 -9.09
CA GLN A 4 30.28 12.12 -8.33
C GLN A 4 29.69 11.00 -9.18
N ALA A 5 30.45 9.91 -9.36
CA ALA A 5 29.92 8.67 -9.92
C ALA A 5 28.72 8.23 -9.06
N PRO A 6 27.63 7.71 -9.67
CA PRO A 6 26.49 7.24 -8.89
C PRO A 6 26.97 6.16 -7.93
N VAL A 7 26.78 6.40 -6.62
CA VAL A 7 27.04 5.42 -5.57
C VAL A 7 26.26 4.16 -5.94
N SER A 8 26.94 3.01 -5.99
CA SER A 8 26.27 1.71 -6.18
C SER A 8 25.16 1.58 -5.15
N GLN A 9 23.90 1.56 -5.60
CA GLN A 9 22.75 1.34 -4.71
C GLN A 9 22.71 -0.08 -4.13
N VAL A 10 23.59 -0.98 -4.59
CA VAL A 10 23.72 -2.35 -4.09
C VAL A 10 24.74 -2.35 -2.94
N PRO A 11 24.33 -2.68 -1.70
CA PRO A 11 25.26 -2.78 -0.58
C PRO A 11 26.26 -3.92 -0.76
N ASP A 12 27.48 -3.74 -0.26
CA ASP A 12 28.58 -4.72 -0.40
C ASP A 12 28.27 -6.11 0.16
N TRP A 13 27.35 -6.22 1.13
CA TRP A 13 26.97 -7.51 1.71
C TRP A 13 25.99 -8.32 0.84
N VAL A 14 25.38 -7.70 -0.16
CA VAL A 14 24.46 -8.37 -1.10
C VAL A 14 25.28 -9.12 -2.16
N LYS A 15 25.67 -10.35 -1.82
CA LYS A 15 26.51 -11.23 -2.65
C LYS A 15 25.82 -12.57 -2.93
N ALA A 16 26.38 -13.39 -3.82
CA ALA A 16 25.80 -14.67 -4.20
C ALA A 16 25.62 -15.63 -3.00
N GLU A 17 26.56 -15.61 -2.06
CA GLU A 17 26.66 -16.61 -0.98
C GLU A 17 25.47 -16.53 -0.01
N ILE A 18 24.93 -15.34 0.24
CA ILE A 18 23.81 -15.16 1.18
C ILE A 18 22.50 -15.74 0.65
N PHE A 19 22.40 -16.03 -0.66
CA PHE A 19 21.21 -16.61 -1.29
C PHE A 19 21.25 -18.14 -1.36
N ILE A 20 22.34 -18.80 -0.93
CA ILE A 20 22.49 -20.26 -1.07
C ILE A 20 21.33 -21.01 -0.39
N ASP A 21 20.93 -20.62 0.81
CA ASP A 21 19.86 -21.30 1.54
C ASP A 21 18.49 -21.02 0.92
N VAL A 22 18.25 -19.80 0.44
CA VAL A 22 17.05 -19.45 -0.34
C VAL A 22 16.97 -20.32 -1.59
N LEU A 23 18.07 -20.51 -2.32
CA LEU A 23 18.11 -21.32 -3.53
C LEU A 23 17.88 -22.81 -3.26
N LYS A 24 18.38 -23.35 -2.14
CA LYS A 24 18.08 -24.72 -1.72
C LYS A 24 16.58 -24.92 -1.43
N GLU A 25 15.92 -23.90 -0.89
CA GLU A 25 14.49 -23.93 -0.58
C GLU A 25 13.62 -23.74 -1.83
N SER A 26 13.95 -22.76 -2.68
CA SER A 26 13.08 -22.32 -3.77
C SER A 26 13.34 -23.02 -5.11
N VAL A 27 14.54 -23.60 -5.30
CA VAL A 27 14.94 -24.24 -6.56
C VAL A 27 15.16 -25.73 -6.37
N ALA A 28 14.16 -26.52 -6.78
CA ALA A 28 14.26 -27.98 -6.81
C ALA A 28 15.49 -28.42 -7.63
N GLY A 29 16.36 -29.21 -7.00
CA GLY A 29 17.57 -29.72 -7.63
C GLY A 29 18.69 -28.70 -7.76
N PHE A 30 18.71 -27.61 -6.98
CA PHE A 30 19.83 -26.67 -6.94
C PHE A 30 21.18 -27.37 -6.67
N SER A 31 22.19 -27.08 -7.49
CA SER A 31 23.57 -27.59 -7.34
C SER A 31 24.55 -26.46 -6.98
N LYS A 32 24.70 -25.45 -7.84
CA LYS A 32 25.60 -24.30 -7.60
C LYS A 32 25.16 -23.04 -8.33
N ILE A 33 25.66 -21.90 -7.87
CA ILE A 33 25.49 -20.61 -8.54
C ILE A 33 26.51 -20.47 -9.67
N LYS A 34 26.06 -20.02 -10.84
CA LYS A 34 26.87 -19.78 -12.04
C LYS A 34 27.15 -18.30 -12.24
N SER A 35 26.14 -17.46 -12.02
CA SER A 35 26.29 -16.01 -12.04
C SER A 35 25.30 -15.33 -11.10
N PHE A 36 25.64 -14.12 -10.68
CA PHE A 36 24.86 -13.31 -9.76
C PHE A 36 24.89 -11.85 -10.21
N LYS A 37 23.72 -11.22 -10.26
CA LYS A 37 23.60 -9.79 -10.59
C LYS A 37 22.49 -9.16 -9.78
N ALA A 38 22.84 -8.18 -8.95
CA ALA A 38 21.91 -7.28 -8.29
C ALA A 38 21.95 -5.90 -8.96
N ALA A 39 20.79 -5.30 -9.18
CA ALA A 39 20.65 -3.93 -9.72
C ALA A 39 19.36 -3.29 -9.19
N GLY A 40 19.19 -1.98 -9.39
CA GLY A 40 17.93 -1.30 -9.09
C GLY A 40 16.73 -1.98 -9.76
N GLY A 41 15.69 -2.23 -8.98
CA GLY A 41 14.54 -3.06 -9.36
C GLY A 41 13.27 -2.30 -9.74
N SER A 42 13.21 -0.98 -9.50
CA SER A 42 12.04 -0.13 -9.78
C SER A 42 12.42 1.13 -10.57
N ALA A 43 11.48 1.68 -11.34
CA ALA A 43 11.68 2.97 -12.00
C ALA A 43 11.62 4.13 -10.99
N ALA A 44 12.14 5.30 -11.37
CA ALA A 44 12.05 6.51 -10.56
C ALA A 44 10.58 6.87 -10.24
N GLY A 45 10.28 7.15 -8.97
CA GLY A 45 8.93 7.52 -8.52
C GLY A 45 7.93 6.37 -8.36
N GLU A 46 8.40 5.10 -8.40
CA GLU A 46 7.59 3.92 -8.08
C GLU A 46 7.72 3.48 -6.61
N ASN A 47 8.87 3.74 -5.97
CA ASN A 47 9.14 3.41 -4.56
C ASN A 47 9.68 4.64 -3.81
N TYR A 48 8.85 5.25 -2.98
CA TYR A 48 9.18 6.47 -2.25
C TYR A 48 10.02 6.21 -0.99
N ALA A 49 9.83 5.04 -0.37
CA ALA A 49 10.35 4.74 0.95
C ALA A 49 11.66 3.93 0.95
N THR A 50 11.86 2.98 0.03
CA THR A 50 12.92 1.96 0.18
C THR A 50 13.79 1.80 -1.04
N ILE A 51 15.02 1.30 -0.84
CA ILE A 51 15.86 0.82 -1.93
C ILE A 51 15.30 -0.54 -2.36
N MET A 52 14.92 -0.67 -3.63
CA MET A 52 14.41 -1.90 -4.21
C MET A 52 15.43 -2.46 -5.20
N LEU A 53 15.97 -3.65 -4.92
CA LEU A 53 16.94 -4.33 -5.78
C LEU A 53 16.29 -5.56 -6.43
N ARG A 54 16.51 -5.74 -7.74
CA ARG A 54 16.23 -7.00 -8.42
C ARG A 54 17.51 -7.83 -8.47
N VAL A 55 17.44 -9.04 -7.94
CA VAL A 55 18.55 -9.99 -7.86
C VAL A 55 18.30 -11.15 -8.83
N ASN A 56 19.08 -11.22 -9.90
CA ASN A 56 19.04 -12.31 -10.86
C ASN A 56 20.19 -13.28 -10.62
N ILE A 57 19.88 -14.57 -10.57
CA ILE A 57 20.85 -15.63 -10.29
C ILE A 57 20.68 -16.73 -11.35
N GLU A 58 21.76 -17.03 -12.06
CA GLU A 58 21.83 -18.23 -12.88
C GLU A 58 22.35 -19.39 -12.03
N VAL A 59 21.60 -20.48 -11.96
CA VAL A 59 21.97 -21.67 -11.20
C VAL A 59 22.12 -22.88 -12.10
N GLU A 60 23.03 -23.78 -11.73
CA GLU A 60 23.14 -25.12 -12.28
C GLU A 60 22.35 -26.08 -11.37
N LEU A 61 21.60 -26.99 -11.97
CA LEU A 61 20.85 -28.04 -11.30
C LEU A 61 21.67 -29.33 -11.20
N ILE A 62 21.25 -30.27 -10.35
CA ILE A 62 21.89 -31.59 -10.17
C ILE A 62 21.94 -32.39 -11.49
N ASP A 63 20.96 -32.20 -12.38
CA ASP A 63 20.94 -32.83 -13.70
C ASP A 63 21.80 -32.11 -14.75
N GLY A 64 22.56 -31.09 -14.34
CA GLY A 64 23.43 -30.28 -15.18
C GLY A 64 22.72 -29.20 -16.00
N LYS A 65 21.40 -29.08 -15.92
CA LYS A 65 20.67 -27.98 -16.59
C LYS A 65 20.89 -26.66 -15.88
N GLU A 66 20.75 -25.58 -16.64
CA GLU A 66 20.82 -24.21 -16.11
C GLU A 66 19.40 -23.64 -15.96
N LYS A 67 19.20 -22.83 -14.92
CA LYS A 67 17.94 -22.15 -14.63
C LYS A 67 18.22 -20.73 -14.14
N SER A 68 17.51 -19.76 -14.70
CA SER A 68 17.49 -18.39 -14.21
C SER A 68 16.40 -18.23 -13.15
N VAL A 69 16.74 -17.61 -12.02
CA VAL A 69 15.79 -17.22 -10.97
C VAL A 69 15.99 -15.78 -10.57
N SER A 70 14.90 -15.14 -10.14
CA SER A 70 14.90 -13.72 -9.80
C SER A 70 14.15 -13.45 -8.50
N TYR A 71 14.67 -12.50 -7.72
CA TYR A 71 14.12 -12.07 -6.44
C TYR A 71 14.11 -10.55 -6.33
N MET A 72 13.18 -10.02 -5.54
CA MET A 72 13.10 -8.61 -5.17
C MET A 72 13.57 -8.44 -3.73
N LEU A 73 14.66 -7.70 -3.53
CA LEU A 73 15.23 -7.40 -2.21
C LEU A 73 14.95 -5.93 -1.86
N LYS A 74 14.06 -5.72 -0.89
CA LYS A 74 13.73 -4.42 -0.31
C LYS A 74 14.68 -4.13 0.86
N LEU A 75 15.25 -2.94 0.89
CA LEU A 75 16.21 -2.49 1.89
C LEU A 75 15.85 -1.09 2.42
N PRO A 76 16.17 -0.76 3.68
CA PRO A 76 15.91 0.56 4.23
C PRO A 76 16.70 1.63 3.45
N HIS A 77 16.08 2.79 3.26
CA HIS A 77 16.79 3.95 2.73
C HIS A 77 17.88 4.41 3.70
N GLN A 78 18.96 4.97 3.17
CA GLN A 78 20.11 5.37 3.98
C GLN A 78 19.98 6.76 4.61
N SER A 79 18.91 7.51 4.32
CA SER A 79 18.71 8.85 4.90
C SER A 79 18.33 8.79 6.38
N GLU A 80 18.87 9.72 7.17
CA GLU A 80 18.66 9.76 8.63
C GLU A 80 17.18 9.97 9.00
N MET A 81 16.47 10.82 8.25
CA MET A 81 15.04 11.07 8.45
C MET A 81 14.20 9.81 8.19
N PHE A 82 14.50 9.09 7.10
CA PHE A 82 13.87 7.81 6.81
C PHE A 82 14.16 6.79 7.91
N GLN A 83 15.41 6.68 8.36
CA GLN A 83 15.77 5.77 9.44
C GLN A 83 15.07 6.13 10.76
N ALA A 84 14.91 7.42 11.08
CA ALA A 84 14.15 7.86 12.25
C ALA A 84 12.68 7.43 12.16
N MET A 85 12.02 7.66 11.03
CA MET A 85 10.64 7.22 10.78
C MET A 85 10.49 5.69 10.80
N MET A 86 11.43 4.95 10.20
CA MET A 86 11.39 3.49 10.20
C MET A 86 11.60 2.88 11.58
N LYS A 87 12.51 3.46 12.39
CA LYS A 87 12.75 3.02 13.77
C LYS A 87 11.52 3.20 14.66
N ILE A 88 10.71 4.21 14.36
CA ILE A 88 9.48 4.51 15.09
C ILE A 88 8.36 3.50 14.75
N ASN A 89 8.31 3.01 13.51
CA ASN A 89 7.20 2.18 13.00
C ASN A 89 7.53 0.71 12.80
N ASN A 90 8.80 0.34 12.92
CA ASN A 90 9.31 -1.01 12.71
C ASN A 90 8.74 -1.67 11.44
N ILE A 91 8.72 -0.89 10.35
CA ILE A 91 8.00 -1.21 9.11
C ILE A 91 8.47 -2.54 8.50
N PHE A 92 9.78 -2.78 8.51
CA PHE A 92 10.36 -4.03 8.02
C PHE A 92 9.97 -5.23 8.89
N GLU A 93 9.90 -5.08 10.21
CA GLU A 93 9.39 -6.16 11.07
C GLU A 93 7.91 -6.41 10.81
N ALA A 94 7.09 -5.36 10.68
CA ALA A 94 5.67 -5.48 10.38
C ALA A 94 5.44 -6.18 9.03
N GLU A 95 6.17 -5.78 7.99
CA GLU A 95 6.08 -6.37 6.66
C GLU A 95 6.55 -7.82 6.64
N ARG A 96 7.71 -8.14 7.26
CA ARG A 96 8.17 -9.53 7.39
C ARG A 96 7.19 -10.38 8.18
N ALA A 97 6.62 -9.87 9.27
CA ALA A 97 5.61 -10.59 10.04
C ALA A 97 4.33 -10.81 9.22
N ALA A 98 3.96 -9.86 8.35
CA ALA A 98 2.85 -10.03 7.43
C ALA A 98 3.11 -11.19 6.45
N TYR A 99 4.26 -11.21 5.78
CA TYR A 99 4.61 -12.27 4.83
C TYR A 99 4.84 -13.64 5.49
N ASN A 100 5.50 -13.69 6.66
CA ASN A 100 5.92 -14.94 7.28
C ASN A 100 4.85 -15.57 8.18
N THR A 101 3.86 -14.78 8.64
CA THR A 101 2.85 -15.25 9.59
C THR A 101 1.43 -14.95 9.11
N ILE A 102 1.08 -13.67 8.93
CA ILE A 102 -0.32 -13.27 8.73
C ILE A 102 -0.87 -13.76 7.39
N VAL A 103 -0.14 -13.56 6.30
CA VAL A 103 -0.55 -14.01 4.96
C VAL A 103 -0.66 -15.54 4.93
N PRO A 104 0.33 -16.33 5.39
CA PRO A 104 0.21 -17.78 5.48
C PRO A 104 -0.99 -18.26 6.30
N GLU A 105 -1.28 -17.64 7.46
CA GLU A 105 -2.46 -17.94 8.26
C GLU A 105 -3.75 -17.73 7.45
N MET A 106 -3.89 -16.58 6.78
CA MET A 106 -5.08 -16.24 5.99
C MET A 106 -5.26 -17.14 4.77
N GLU A 107 -4.18 -17.46 4.04
CA GLU A 107 -4.25 -18.40 2.93
C GLU A 107 -4.58 -19.82 3.39
N GLN A 108 -4.09 -20.23 4.58
CA GLN A 108 -4.40 -21.55 5.14
C GLN A 108 -5.90 -21.69 5.45
N LEU A 109 -6.55 -20.64 5.94
CA LEU A 109 -8.00 -20.65 6.16
C LEU A 109 -8.80 -20.96 4.89
N TYR A 110 -8.38 -20.42 3.74
CA TYR A 110 -9.01 -20.75 2.46
C TYR A 110 -8.71 -22.18 2.03
N ARG A 111 -7.45 -22.64 2.18
CA ARG A 111 -7.08 -24.03 1.86
C ARG A 111 -7.87 -25.04 2.68
N ASP A 112 -8.05 -24.80 3.96
CA ASP A 112 -8.86 -25.64 4.86
C ASP A 112 -10.36 -25.63 4.46
N ALA A 113 -10.83 -24.56 3.84
CA ALA A 113 -12.16 -24.45 3.25
C ALA A 113 -12.26 -25.04 1.83
N GLY A 114 -11.17 -25.58 1.27
CA GLY A 114 -11.12 -26.20 -0.05
C GLY A 114 -10.98 -25.22 -1.22
N VAL A 115 -10.53 -23.99 -0.97
CA VAL A 115 -10.31 -22.95 -1.99
C VAL A 115 -8.84 -22.52 -1.97
N GLU A 116 -8.19 -22.47 -3.13
CA GLU A 116 -6.84 -21.92 -3.22
C GLU A 116 -6.92 -20.40 -3.39
N VAL A 117 -6.40 -19.65 -2.42
CA VAL A 117 -6.23 -18.20 -2.50
C VAL A 117 -4.77 -17.87 -2.24
N LYS A 118 -4.19 -17.07 -3.13
CA LYS A 118 -2.87 -16.46 -2.97
C LYS A 118 -2.99 -14.95 -2.91
N PHE A 119 -2.36 -14.34 -1.90
CA PHE A 119 -2.41 -12.89 -1.71
C PHE A 119 -1.25 -12.16 -2.35
N GLY A 120 -0.06 -12.74 -2.36
CA GLY A 120 1.14 -12.05 -2.84
C GLY A 120 2.29 -12.98 -3.15
N ALA A 121 3.47 -12.38 -3.31
CA ALA A 121 4.72 -13.09 -3.50
C ALA A 121 5.10 -13.93 -2.26
N LYS A 122 5.86 -15.00 -2.48
CA LYS A 122 6.54 -15.70 -1.38
C LYS A 122 7.68 -14.84 -0.83
N SER A 123 7.85 -14.83 0.48
CA SER A 123 9.02 -14.28 1.16
C SER A 123 10.07 -15.36 1.42
N TYR A 124 11.31 -14.92 1.61
CA TYR A 124 12.44 -15.78 1.95
C TYR A 124 13.32 -15.11 3.01
N ASP A 125 13.98 -15.93 3.83
CA ASP A 125 14.90 -15.44 4.86
C ASP A 125 16.38 -15.60 4.44
N LEU A 126 17.14 -14.52 4.59
CA LEU A 126 18.60 -14.45 4.46
C LEU A 126 19.27 -14.57 5.85
N LYS A 127 20.10 -15.59 6.05
CA LYS A 127 20.73 -15.89 7.35
C LYS A 127 21.87 -14.94 7.76
N ASP A 128 22.45 -14.20 6.81
CA ASP A 128 23.63 -13.35 7.03
C ASP A 128 23.42 -11.87 6.66
N ALA A 129 22.15 -11.43 6.57
CA ALA A 129 21.82 -10.05 6.29
C ALA A 129 22.41 -9.10 7.36
N LYS A 130 22.91 -7.94 6.92
CA LYS A 130 23.58 -6.94 7.79
C LYS A 130 22.67 -5.78 8.21
N THR A 131 21.44 -5.78 7.73
CA THR A 131 20.43 -4.75 8.00
C THR A 131 19.04 -5.37 7.83
N ASP A 132 18.00 -4.62 8.16
CA ASP A 132 16.62 -5.02 7.89
C ASP A 132 16.40 -5.19 6.38
N TYR A 133 15.57 -6.16 6.00
CA TYR A 133 15.28 -6.46 4.61
C TYR A 133 13.93 -7.15 4.46
N VAL A 134 13.39 -7.13 3.25
CA VAL A 134 12.36 -8.07 2.83
C VAL A 134 12.82 -8.68 1.51
N LEU A 135 12.95 -10.01 1.47
CA LEU A 135 13.29 -10.72 0.24
C LEU A 135 12.06 -11.46 -0.27
N LEU A 136 11.65 -11.13 -1.50
CA LEU A 136 10.45 -11.64 -2.13
C LEU A 136 10.79 -12.36 -3.44
N GLU A 137 9.95 -13.31 -3.82
CA GLU A 137 9.88 -13.82 -5.18
C GLU A 137 9.65 -12.68 -6.18
N ASP A 138 10.42 -12.64 -7.27
CA ASP A 138 10.10 -11.71 -8.36
C ASP A 138 8.92 -12.25 -9.18
N LEU A 139 7.84 -11.48 -9.21
CA LEU A 139 6.62 -11.81 -9.93
C LEU A 139 6.69 -11.45 -11.42
N ALA A 140 7.63 -10.60 -11.83
CA ALA A 140 7.75 -10.15 -13.22
C ALA A 140 8.01 -11.32 -14.21
N PRO A 141 8.88 -12.31 -13.91
CA PRO A 141 9.03 -13.52 -14.74
C PRO A 141 7.74 -14.33 -14.92
N GLN A 142 6.77 -14.19 -14.02
CA GLN A 142 5.46 -14.86 -14.09
C GLN A 142 4.42 -14.03 -14.87
N GLY A 143 4.83 -12.91 -15.47
CA GLY A 143 3.97 -12.04 -16.26
C GLY A 143 3.13 -11.07 -15.44
N PHE A 144 3.41 -10.93 -14.14
CA PHE A 144 2.78 -9.90 -13.32
C PHE A 144 3.40 -8.53 -13.59
N LYS A 145 2.56 -7.50 -13.65
CA LYS A 145 2.97 -6.11 -13.82
C LYS A 145 2.03 -5.17 -13.09
N ASN A 146 2.53 -4.01 -12.70
CA ASN A 146 1.70 -2.90 -12.25
C ASN A 146 0.97 -2.26 -13.44
N MET A 147 -0.15 -1.62 -13.16
CA MET A 147 -0.87 -0.79 -14.12
C MET A 147 -0.39 0.67 -14.02
N ASN A 148 -0.65 1.46 -15.07
CA ASN A 148 -0.28 2.88 -15.05
C ASN A 148 -1.10 3.66 -14.01
N ARG A 149 -0.46 4.03 -12.90
CA ARG A 149 -1.09 4.78 -11.80
C ARG A 149 -1.66 6.13 -12.21
N LEU A 150 -1.12 6.76 -13.25
CA LEU A 150 -1.56 8.08 -13.72
C LEU A 150 -2.90 8.01 -14.48
N GLU A 151 -3.23 6.85 -15.06
CA GLU A 151 -4.50 6.61 -15.74
C GLU A 151 -5.58 6.12 -14.77
N GLY A 152 -5.16 5.50 -13.66
CA GLY A 152 -6.03 4.80 -12.73
C GLY A 152 -6.52 3.46 -13.30
N LEU A 153 -6.99 2.60 -12.40
CA LEU A 153 -7.49 1.29 -12.77
C LEU A 153 -8.83 1.41 -13.50
N ASP A 154 -8.96 0.69 -14.62
CA ASP A 154 -10.25 0.50 -15.27
C ASP A 154 -11.20 -0.35 -14.41
N GLN A 155 -12.43 -0.54 -14.89
CA GLN A 155 -13.43 -1.28 -14.14
C GLN A 155 -13.00 -2.72 -13.85
N ALA A 156 -12.41 -3.43 -14.82
CA ALA A 156 -12.04 -4.83 -14.64
C ALA A 156 -10.92 -4.97 -13.60
N HIS A 157 -9.92 -4.08 -13.63
CA HIS A 157 -8.84 -4.07 -12.65
C HIS A 157 -9.32 -3.62 -11.27
N THR A 158 -10.24 -2.65 -11.21
CA THR A 158 -10.87 -2.20 -9.95
C THR A 158 -11.65 -3.34 -9.29
N GLU A 159 -12.48 -4.05 -10.05
CA GLU A 159 -13.22 -5.22 -9.56
C GLU A 159 -12.28 -6.35 -9.12
N SER A 160 -11.20 -6.61 -9.86
CA SER A 160 -10.22 -7.63 -9.47
C SER A 160 -9.52 -7.28 -8.14
N ALA A 161 -9.12 -6.02 -7.98
CA ALA A 161 -8.52 -5.51 -6.75
C ALA A 161 -9.50 -5.60 -5.55
N LEU A 162 -10.76 -5.18 -5.74
CA LEU A 162 -11.79 -5.26 -4.69
C LEU A 162 -12.11 -6.70 -4.31
N ARG A 163 -12.09 -7.63 -5.27
CA ARG A 163 -12.25 -9.06 -5.00
C ARG A 163 -11.11 -9.56 -4.12
N LYS A 164 -9.85 -9.26 -4.47
CA LYS A 164 -8.68 -9.65 -3.64
C LYS A 164 -8.74 -9.01 -2.24
N LEU A 165 -9.14 -7.74 -2.14
CA LEU A 165 -9.33 -7.05 -0.86
C LEU A 165 -10.42 -7.69 -0.01
N SER A 166 -11.55 -8.04 -0.61
CA SER A 166 -12.65 -8.70 0.10
C SER A 166 -12.25 -10.08 0.63
N GLN A 167 -11.41 -10.82 -0.11
CA GLN A 167 -10.85 -12.08 0.34
C GLN A 167 -9.91 -11.87 1.54
N TRP A 168 -9.06 -10.85 1.48
CA TRP A 168 -8.14 -10.47 2.54
C TRP A 168 -8.90 -10.08 3.82
N HIS A 169 -9.86 -9.16 3.70
CA HIS A 169 -10.68 -8.71 4.84
C HIS A 169 -11.49 -9.85 5.45
N ALA A 170 -12.11 -10.73 4.64
CA ALA A 170 -12.84 -11.89 5.15
C ALA A 170 -11.93 -12.85 5.94
N ALA A 171 -10.74 -13.16 5.41
CA ALA A 171 -9.78 -14.01 6.09
C ALA A 171 -9.29 -13.38 7.40
N SER A 172 -9.05 -12.07 7.41
CA SER A 172 -8.60 -11.37 8.61
C SER A 172 -9.59 -11.48 9.78
N VAL A 173 -10.89 -11.34 9.52
CA VAL A 173 -11.91 -11.43 10.58
C VAL A 173 -12.22 -12.87 10.96
N ALA A 174 -12.16 -13.80 10.00
CA ALA A 174 -12.28 -15.23 10.27
C ALA A 174 -11.13 -15.72 11.17
N ARG A 175 -9.89 -15.30 10.89
CA ARG A 175 -8.72 -15.53 11.74
C ARG A 175 -8.96 -15.05 13.16
N VAL A 176 -9.41 -13.80 13.32
CA VAL A 176 -9.69 -13.25 14.67
C VAL A 176 -10.77 -14.05 15.40
N ALA A 177 -11.80 -14.52 14.70
CA ALA A 177 -12.85 -15.33 15.29
C ALA A 177 -12.37 -16.74 15.72
N GLN A 178 -11.32 -17.28 15.09
CA GLN A 178 -10.78 -18.60 15.40
C GLN A 178 -9.68 -18.59 16.46
N ILE A 179 -8.72 -17.67 16.35
CA ILE A 179 -7.50 -17.70 17.17
C ILE A 179 -7.24 -16.40 17.96
N GLY A 180 -8.20 -15.47 17.96
CA GLY A 180 -8.19 -14.27 18.79
C GLY A 180 -7.58 -13.04 18.12
N SER A 181 -7.45 -11.97 18.90
CA SER A 181 -7.02 -10.65 18.41
C SER A 181 -5.61 -10.66 17.82
N TYR A 182 -5.36 -9.72 16.91
CA TYR A 182 -4.00 -9.41 16.48
C TYR A 182 -3.19 -8.78 17.64
N PRO A 183 -1.85 -8.90 17.61
CA PRO A 183 -0.99 -8.15 18.52
C PRO A 183 -1.30 -6.65 18.52
N GLU A 184 -1.18 -6.01 19.69
CA GLU A 184 -1.55 -4.60 19.90
C GLU A 184 -0.92 -3.63 18.90
N LYS A 185 0.32 -3.90 18.45
CA LYS A 185 1.01 -3.11 17.43
C LYS A 185 0.21 -2.91 16.13
N TYR A 186 -0.65 -3.86 15.77
CA TYR A 186 -1.51 -3.75 14.59
C TYR A 186 -2.77 -2.93 14.84
N ASN A 187 -3.16 -2.65 16.09
CA ASN A 187 -4.34 -1.82 16.37
C ASN A 187 -3.99 -0.33 16.23
N THR A 188 -2.82 0.07 16.73
CA THR A 188 -2.37 1.48 16.73
C THR A 188 -1.70 1.88 15.43
N GLY A 189 -0.90 0.99 14.83
CA GLY A 189 -0.12 1.30 13.62
C GLY A 189 0.76 2.54 13.82
N PHE A 190 0.69 3.49 12.88
CA PHE A 190 1.47 4.74 12.92
C PHE A 190 0.96 5.76 13.95
N PHE A 191 -0.29 5.65 14.41
CA PHE A 191 -0.97 6.65 15.22
C PHE A 191 -0.85 6.36 16.71
N THR A 192 0.38 6.23 17.21
CA THR A 192 0.66 6.09 18.65
C THR A 192 0.94 7.46 19.27
N GLU A 193 0.67 7.64 20.57
CA GLU A 193 0.97 8.91 21.25
C GLU A 193 2.45 9.31 21.16
N GLN A 194 3.34 8.33 21.13
CA GLN A 194 4.78 8.55 20.88
C GLN A 194 5.04 9.23 19.52
N ASN A 195 4.22 8.92 18.51
CA ASN A 195 4.37 9.40 17.14
C ASN A 195 3.60 10.71 16.90
N ARG A 196 2.76 11.15 17.84
CA ARG A 196 1.91 12.34 17.68
C ARG A 196 2.69 13.60 17.31
N PRO A 197 3.87 13.91 17.89
CA PRO A 197 4.64 15.09 17.50
C PRO A 197 5.07 15.07 16.02
N ILE A 198 5.68 13.97 15.57
CA ILE A 198 6.15 13.84 14.18
C ILE A 198 4.98 13.79 13.18
N VAL A 199 3.87 13.13 13.53
CA VAL A 199 2.66 13.12 12.71
C VAL A 199 2.06 14.53 12.59
N THR A 200 2.11 15.32 13.66
CA THR A 200 1.61 16.71 13.63
C THR A 200 2.44 17.59 12.71
N GLU A 201 3.76 17.47 12.76
CA GLU A 201 4.66 18.20 11.87
C GLU A 201 4.42 17.83 10.39
N ILE A 202 4.36 16.53 10.09
CA ILE A 202 4.03 16.02 8.76
C ILE A 202 2.68 16.56 8.27
N ASN A 203 1.64 16.48 9.11
CA ASN A 203 0.30 16.96 8.74
C ASN A 203 0.29 18.46 8.49
N ALA A 204 0.95 19.26 9.32
CA ALA A 204 1.02 20.71 9.16
C ALA A 204 1.73 21.08 7.85
N SER A 205 2.86 20.42 7.58
CA SER A 205 3.65 20.60 6.36
C SER A 205 2.85 20.26 5.09
N MET A 206 2.20 19.09 5.07
CA MET A 206 1.37 18.64 3.96
C MET A 206 0.15 19.55 3.75
N ALA A 207 -0.53 19.93 4.83
CA ALA A 207 -1.70 20.79 4.79
C ALA A 207 -1.36 22.21 4.30
N LYS A 208 -0.18 22.73 4.66
CA LYS A 208 0.33 24.00 4.15
C LYS A 208 0.54 23.94 2.64
N GLY A 209 1.28 22.95 2.15
CA GLY A 209 1.55 22.81 0.71
C GLY A 209 0.27 22.60 -0.11
N PHE A 210 -0.68 21.83 0.42
CA PHE A 210 -1.99 21.66 -0.21
C PHE A 210 -2.77 22.98 -0.24
N LEU A 211 -2.85 23.70 0.88
CA LEU A 211 -3.61 24.94 0.98
C LEU A 211 -3.07 26.03 0.03
N GLU A 212 -1.75 26.20 -0.02
CA GLU A 212 -1.10 27.18 -0.90
C GLU A 212 -1.43 26.91 -2.37
N SER A 213 -1.40 25.63 -2.78
CA SER A 213 -1.76 25.24 -4.15
C SER A 213 -3.27 25.37 -4.39
N PHE A 214 -4.09 24.95 -3.44
CA PHE A 214 -5.56 24.96 -3.55
C PHE A 214 -6.12 26.37 -3.65
N ALA A 215 -5.47 27.36 -3.01
CA ALA A 215 -5.82 28.78 -3.14
C ALA A 215 -5.69 29.33 -4.58
N THR A 216 -5.00 28.60 -5.47
CA THR A 216 -4.83 28.97 -6.90
C THR A 216 -5.80 28.25 -7.83
N TYR A 217 -6.74 27.47 -7.31
CA TYR A 217 -7.75 26.81 -8.13
C TYR A 217 -8.85 27.83 -8.48
N GLU A 218 -9.64 27.51 -9.51
CA GLU A 218 -10.80 28.32 -9.92
C GLU A 218 -12.09 27.74 -9.31
N ASP A 219 -13.02 28.62 -8.93
CA ASP A 219 -14.37 28.31 -8.41
C ASP A 219 -14.40 27.49 -7.09
N ASN A 220 -13.54 27.82 -6.13
CA ASN A 220 -13.37 27.01 -4.91
C ASN A 220 -13.27 27.81 -3.60
N GLU A 221 -13.79 29.03 -3.58
CA GLU A 221 -13.79 29.92 -2.41
C GLU A 221 -14.51 29.29 -1.21
N GLU A 222 -15.65 28.62 -1.45
CA GLU A 222 -16.42 27.93 -0.41
C GLU A 222 -15.59 26.84 0.29
N TYR A 223 -14.87 26.03 -0.50
CA TYR A 223 -14.05 24.93 -0.01
C TYR A 223 -12.76 25.41 0.66
N LEU A 224 -12.22 26.55 0.23
CA LEU A 224 -10.97 27.09 0.76
C LEU A 224 -11.09 27.42 2.26
N ASN A 225 -12.23 27.97 2.69
CA ASN A 225 -12.48 28.26 4.09
C ASN A 225 -12.59 26.98 4.93
N ILE A 226 -13.23 25.95 4.38
CA ILE A 226 -13.31 24.62 5.04
C ILE A 226 -11.90 24.07 5.22
N VAL A 227 -11.11 23.96 4.16
CA VAL A 227 -9.73 23.42 4.21
C VAL A 227 -8.86 24.17 5.22
N LYS A 228 -8.93 25.52 5.25
CA LYS A 228 -8.23 26.34 6.25
C LYS A 228 -8.62 25.99 7.68
N SER A 229 -9.92 25.83 7.93
CA SER A 229 -10.44 25.54 9.28
C SER A 229 -10.05 24.16 9.80
N LEU A 230 -9.76 23.20 8.91
CA LEU A 230 -9.37 21.84 9.24
C LEU A 230 -7.91 21.73 9.71
N GLN A 231 -7.01 22.57 9.21
CA GLN A 231 -5.56 22.47 9.47
C GLN A 231 -5.19 22.20 10.94
N PRO A 232 -5.66 22.99 11.93
CA PRO A 232 -5.28 22.78 13.33
C PRO A 232 -5.85 21.50 13.94
N LYS A 233 -6.80 20.83 13.28
CA LYS A 233 -7.53 19.67 13.80
C LYS A 233 -7.12 18.33 13.16
N LEU A 234 -6.35 18.36 12.06
CA LEU A 234 -6.05 17.19 11.25
C LEU A 234 -5.48 16.03 12.07
N THR A 235 -4.49 16.31 12.92
CA THR A 235 -3.88 15.27 13.75
C THR A 235 -4.91 14.60 14.65
N ASP A 236 -5.71 15.37 15.40
CA ASP A 236 -6.68 14.80 16.33
C ASP A 236 -7.75 13.98 15.62
N ILE A 237 -8.20 14.46 14.45
CA ILE A 237 -9.15 13.72 13.61
C ILE A 237 -8.55 12.39 13.15
N TYR A 238 -7.30 12.38 12.65
CA TYR A 238 -6.65 11.14 12.20
C TYR A 238 -6.41 10.14 13.33
N TYR A 239 -6.01 10.61 14.51
CA TYR A 239 -5.84 9.75 15.68
C TYR A 239 -7.16 9.12 16.12
N LYS A 240 -8.25 9.91 16.15
CA LYS A 240 -9.58 9.40 16.47
C LYS A 240 -10.05 8.35 15.45
N LEU A 241 -9.82 8.58 14.16
CA LEU A 241 -10.19 7.64 13.10
C LEU A 241 -9.32 6.38 13.07
N ALA A 242 -8.11 6.46 13.61
CA ALA A 242 -7.23 5.30 13.75
C ALA A 242 -7.70 4.34 14.86
N GLU A 243 -8.56 4.74 15.78
CA GLU A 243 -9.09 3.83 16.80
C GLU A 243 -10.09 2.82 16.19
N PRO A 244 -9.99 1.52 16.50
CA PRO A 244 -10.99 0.54 16.06
C PRO A 244 -12.41 0.86 16.60
N ASP A 245 -13.41 0.97 15.71
CA ASP A 245 -14.81 1.19 16.11
C ASP A 245 -15.43 -0.15 16.54
N THR A 246 -15.57 -0.38 17.85
CA THR A 246 -16.15 -1.63 18.39
C THR A 246 -17.59 -1.91 17.96
N SER A 247 -18.30 -0.90 17.44
CA SER A 247 -19.66 -1.05 16.88
C SER A 247 -19.68 -1.44 15.40
N GLY A 248 -18.53 -1.39 14.71
CA GLY A 248 -18.39 -1.64 13.28
C GLY A 248 -17.62 -2.90 12.93
N LEU A 249 -17.55 -3.20 11.63
CA LEU A 249 -16.70 -4.26 11.10
C LEU A 249 -15.25 -3.78 11.06
N ASN A 250 -14.44 -4.27 12.01
CA ASN A 250 -13.00 -4.10 11.96
C ASN A 250 -12.32 -5.30 11.30
N VAL A 251 -11.42 -5.00 10.37
CA VAL A 251 -10.64 -5.95 9.56
C VAL A 251 -9.16 -5.63 9.75
N LEU A 252 -8.27 -6.56 9.44
CA LEU A 252 -6.87 -6.19 9.23
C LEU A 252 -6.77 -5.55 7.84
N ASN A 253 -6.73 -4.23 7.77
CA ASN A 253 -6.49 -3.53 6.52
C ASN A 253 -5.08 -3.84 6.02
N HIS A 254 -4.90 -3.85 4.71
CA HIS A 254 -3.59 -3.74 4.06
C HIS A 254 -2.90 -2.44 4.48
N GLY A 255 -3.67 -1.35 4.60
CA GLY A 255 -3.25 -0.05 5.11
C GLY A 255 -2.55 0.86 4.09
N ASP A 256 -2.03 0.27 3.02
CA ASP A 256 -1.50 0.97 1.84
C ASP A 256 -2.08 0.39 0.55
N PHE A 257 -3.40 0.30 0.43
CA PHE A 257 -4.10 -0.40 -0.65
C PHE A 257 -4.32 0.49 -1.90
N TRP A 258 -3.27 0.75 -2.68
CA TRP A 258 -3.32 1.54 -3.92
C TRP A 258 -2.74 0.80 -5.13
N SER A 259 -2.91 1.34 -6.34
CA SER A 259 -2.58 0.64 -7.60
C SER A 259 -1.11 0.19 -7.73
N ASN A 260 -0.17 0.88 -7.11
CA ASN A 260 1.26 0.49 -7.14
C ASN A 260 1.57 -0.72 -6.26
N ASN A 261 0.73 -0.99 -5.26
CA ASN A 261 0.84 -2.16 -4.39
C ASN A 261 0.02 -3.35 -4.91
N MET A 262 -0.33 -3.31 -6.21
CA MET A 262 -1.09 -4.35 -6.89
C MET A 262 -0.41 -4.70 -8.21
N MET A 263 -0.15 -5.98 -8.40
CA MET A 263 0.36 -6.52 -9.66
C MET A 263 -0.68 -7.45 -10.29
N PHE A 264 -0.85 -7.34 -11.60
CA PHE A 264 -1.83 -8.09 -12.37
C PHE A 264 -1.11 -8.96 -13.40
N SER A 265 -1.54 -10.20 -13.55
CA SER A 265 -1.20 -11.03 -14.70
C SER A 265 -2.40 -11.16 -15.62
N HIS A 266 -2.14 -11.30 -16.91
CA HIS A 266 -3.17 -11.43 -17.94
C HIS A 266 -2.98 -12.72 -18.74
N ASP A 267 -4.07 -13.32 -19.20
CA ASP A 267 -4.00 -14.41 -20.16
C ASP A 267 -3.69 -13.89 -21.58
N SER A 268 -3.58 -14.81 -22.55
CA SER A 268 -3.27 -14.46 -23.94
C SER A 268 -4.35 -13.61 -24.64
N SER A 269 -5.55 -13.49 -24.07
CA SER A 269 -6.63 -12.64 -24.56
C SER A 269 -6.61 -11.23 -23.93
N GLY A 270 -5.70 -10.97 -22.99
CA GLY A 270 -5.63 -9.73 -22.24
C GLY A 270 -6.59 -9.66 -21.05
N LYS A 271 -7.27 -10.77 -20.70
CA LYS A 271 -8.13 -10.82 -19.51
C LYS A 271 -7.28 -11.04 -18.26
N ILE A 272 -7.64 -10.38 -17.16
CA ILE A 272 -6.97 -10.55 -15.87
C ILE A 272 -7.08 -12.02 -15.44
N LYS A 273 -5.93 -12.64 -15.20
CA LYS A 273 -5.78 -14.01 -14.72
C LYS A 273 -5.64 -14.06 -13.21
N GLU A 274 -4.82 -13.19 -12.63
CA GLU A 274 -4.57 -13.13 -11.18
C GLU A 274 -4.14 -11.72 -10.76
N THR A 275 -4.45 -11.36 -9.51
CA THR A 275 -4.03 -10.11 -8.86
C THR A 275 -3.30 -10.44 -7.57
N TYR A 276 -2.05 -10.01 -7.47
CA TYR A 276 -1.26 -10.11 -6.24
C TYR A 276 -1.08 -8.73 -5.61
N LEU A 277 -1.18 -8.73 -4.29
CA LEU A 277 -0.86 -7.61 -3.44
C LEU A 277 0.62 -7.69 -3.07
N VAL A 278 1.25 -6.52 -2.97
CA VAL A 278 2.64 -6.37 -2.53
C VAL A 278 2.71 -5.24 -1.51
N ASP A 279 3.85 -5.15 -0.81
CA ASP A 279 4.12 -4.09 0.15
C ASP A 279 3.17 -4.07 1.38
N PHE A 280 3.24 -5.12 2.20
CA PHE A 280 2.43 -5.28 3.43
C PHE A 280 3.01 -4.51 4.62
N GLN A 281 3.39 -3.25 4.41
CA GLN A 281 4.20 -2.47 5.36
C GLN A 281 3.37 -1.70 6.39
N MET A 282 2.08 -1.51 6.14
CA MET A 282 1.16 -0.76 7.02
C MET A 282 -0.08 -1.54 7.50
N PRO A 283 0.00 -2.86 7.77
CA PRO A 283 -1.18 -3.61 8.19
C PRO A 283 -1.73 -3.03 9.49
N LYS A 284 -3.02 -2.71 9.48
CA LYS A 284 -3.66 -2.07 10.64
C LYS A 284 -5.08 -2.59 10.83
N TYR A 285 -5.36 -3.08 12.03
CA TYR A 285 -6.68 -3.46 12.45
C TYR A 285 -7.54 -2.21 12.67
N GLY A 286 -8.72 -2.18 12.06
CA GLY A 286 -9.60 -1.02 12.11
C GLY A 286 -10.73 -1.12 11.10
N SER A 287 -11.42 0.00 10.88
CA SER A 287 -12.57 0.06 9.97
C SER A 287 -12.21 -0.42 8.57
N VAL A 288 -13.07 -1.26 7.99
CA VAL A 288 -13.00 -1.68 6.57
C VAL A 288 -13.02 -0.50 5.60
N ALA A 289 -13.52 0.65 6.04
CA ALA A 289 -13.59 1.87 5.25
C ALA A 289 -12.19 2.43 4.92
N HIS A 290 -11.16 2.11 5.71
CA HIS A 290 -9.81 2.66 5.50
C HIS A 290 -9.25 2.24 4.14
N ASP A 291 -9.13 0.93 3.86
CA ASP A 291 -8.65 0.47 2.54
C ASP A 291 -9.62 0.82 1.40
N LEU A 292 -10.94 0.80 1.64
CA LEU A 292 -11.93 1.12 0.61
C LEU A 292 -11.84 2.57 0.15
N LEU A 293 -11.81 3.54 1.08
CA LEU A 293 -11.66 4.95 0.75
C LEU A 293 -10.27 5.23 0.18
N TYR A 294 -9.23 4.60 0.75
CA TYR A 294 -7.85 4.73 0.28
C TYR A 294 -7.73 4.34 -1.19
N PHE A 295 -8.25 3.17 -1.55
CA PHE A 295 -8.17 2.65 -2.90
C PHE A 295 -9.06 3.39 -3.89
N LEU A 296 -10.35 3.51 -3.56
CA LEU A 296 -11.32 4.04 -4.52
C LEU A 296 -11.03 5.51 -4.83
N ILE A 297 -10.60 6.31 -3.84
CA ILE A 297 -10.27 7.71 -4.07
C ILE A 297 -8.91 7.86 -4.77
N SER A 298 -7.88 7.09 -4.43
CA SER A 298 -6.55 7.28 -5.02
C SER A 298 -6.40 6.66 -6.41
N SER A 299 -6.95 5.45 -6.63
CA SER A 299 -6.41 4.55 -7.67
C SER A 299 -7.38 4.19 -8.79
N THR A 300 -8.69 4.43 -8.63
CA THR A 300 -9.65 4.21 -9.73
C THR A 300 -9.50 5.26 -10.83
N LYS A 301 -9.78 4.90 -12.07
CA LYS A 301 -9.83 5.88 -13.17
C LYS A 301 -10.82 7.00 -12.88
N PHE A 302 -10.51 8.20 -13.37
CA PHE A 302 -11.29 9.41 -13.09
C PHE A 302 -12.79 9.24 -13.39
N GLU A 303 -13.13 8.65 -14.53
CA GLU A 303 -14.51 8.53 -15.02
C GLU A 303 -15.39 7.66 -14.12
N ASP A 304 -14.79 6.67 -13.45
CA ASP A 304 -15.51 5.72 -12.60
C ASP A 304 -15.45 6.11 -11.10
N LYS A 305 -14.44 6.87 -10.70
CA LYS A 305 -14.09 7.14 -9.29
C LYS A 305 -15.27 7.51 -8.41
N LEU A 306 -16.10 8.45 -8.87
CA LEU A 306 -17.29 8.88 -8.14
C LEU A 306 -18.58 8.30 -8.74
N THR A 307 -18.66 8.16 -10.06
CA THR A 307 -19.88 7.71 -10.76
C THR A 307 -20.23 6.25 -10.47
N LYS A 308 -19.22 5.42 -10.17
CA LYS A 308 -19.37 4.00 -9.81
C LYS A 308 -18.98 3.70 -8.36
N PHE A 309 -18.80 4.73 -7.52
CA PHE A 309 -18.35 4.52 -6.15
C PHE A 309 -19.25 3.52 -5.40
N ASP A 310 -20.56 3.76 -5.35
CA ASP A 310 -21.50 2.87 -4.64
C ASP A 310 -21.64 1.50 -5.32
N TYR A 311 -21.46 1.42 -6.65
CA TYR A 311 -21.38 0.15 -7.37
C TYR A 311 -20.19 -0.69 -6.87
N TYR A 312 -19.01 -0.07 -6.76
CA TYR A 312 -17.81 -0.73 -6.26
C TYR A 312 -17.94 -1.16 -4.80
N ILE A 313 -18.60 -0.36 -3.96
CA ILE A 313 -18.89 -0.75 -2.57
C ILE A 313 -19.81 -1.98 -2.52
N LYS A 314 -20.87 -1.99 -3.33
CA LYS A 314 -21.75 -3.16 -3.45
C LYS A 314 -20.98 -4.39 -3.95
N PHE A 315 -20.18 -4.24 -5.00
CA PHE A 315 -19.37 -5.32 -5.55
C PHE A 315 -18.41 -5.89 -4.49
N TYR A 316 -17.69 -5.04 -3.76
CA TYR A 316 -16.84 -5.45 -2.65
C TYR A 316 -17.62 -6.21 -1.58
N HIS A 317 -18.78 -5.69 -1.16
CA HIS A 317 -19.62 -6.30 -0.13
C HIS A 317 -20.11 -7.70 -0.53
N GLU A 318 -20.55 -7.88 -1.77
CA GLU A 318 -21.00 -9.18 -2.28
C GLU A 318 -19.88 -10.22 -2.20
N ASN A 319 -18.66 -9.85 -2.62
CA ASN A 319 -17.50 -10.73 -2.54
C ASN A 319 -17.05 -10.98 -1.09
N LEU A 320 -17.11 -9.97 -0.22
CA LEU A 320 -16.80 -10.13 1.21
C LEU A 320 -17.73 -11.17 1.85
N VAL A 321 -19.03 -11.06 1.59
CA VAL A 321 -20.05 -11.98 2.10
C VAL A 321 -19.84 -13.40 1.56
N GLU A 322 -19.50 -13.54 0.28
CA GLU A 322 -19.16 -14.83 -0.33
C GLU A 322 -17.94 -15.47 0.36
N SER A 323 -16.85 -14.71 0.51
CA SER A 323 -15.65 -15.16 1.20
C SER A 323 -15.91 -15.55 2.66
N LEU A 324 -16.69 -14.76 3.41
CA LEU A 324 -17.04 -15.08 4.80
C LEU A 324 -17.85 -16.38 4.91
N LYS A 325 -18.72 -16.67 3.94
CA LYS A 325 -19.46 -17.94 3.88
C LYS A 325 -18.53 -19.12 3.59
N ILE A 326 -17.59 -18.98 2.65
CA ILE A 326 -16.55 -19.99 2.35
C ILE A 326 -15.76 -20.32 3.62
N LEU A 327 -15.34 -19.28 4.35
CA LEU A 327 -14.56 -19.40 5.58
C LEU A 327 -15.39 -19.79 6.82
N LYS A 328 -16.69 -20.09 6.65
CA LYS A 328 -17.62 -20.47 7.73
C LYS A 328 -17.56 -19.51 8.92
N TYR A 329 -17.54 -18.20 8.63
CA TYR A 329 -17.45 -17.16 9.64
C TYR A 329 -18.56 -17.31 10.69
N SER A 330 -18.17 -17.29 11.97
CA SER A 330 -19.05 -17.67 13.09
C SER A 330 -19.95 -16.55 13.61
N LYS A 331 -19.72 -15.30 13.19
CA LYS A 331 -20.53 -14.13 13.59
C LYS A 331 -21.51 -13.73 12.46
N PRO A 332 -22.50 -12.86 12.74
CA PRO A 332 -23.38 -12.34 11.70
C PRO A 332 -22.62 -11.73 10.52
N LEU A 333 -23.10 -11.99 9.31
CA LEU A 333 -22.51 -11.43 8.09
C LEU A 333 -22.82 -9.94 8.01
N PRO A 334 -21.84 -9.09 7.66
CA PRO A 334 -22.06 -7.66 7.53
C PRO A 334 -23.05 -7.37 6.41
N THR A 335 -23.94 -6.42 6.63
CA THR A 335 -24.88 -5.90 5.64
C THR A 335 -24.27 -4.78 4.82
N LEU A 336 -24.75 -4.59 3.59
CA LEU A 336 -24.30 -3.46 2.75
C LEU A 336 -24.52 -2.11 3.44
N ARG A 337 -25.60 -1.99 4.23
CA ARG A 337 -25.89 -0.79 5.02
C ARG A 337 -24.82 -0.50 6.06
N GLU A 338 -24.33 -1.51 6.78
CA GLU A 338 -23.26 -1.34 7.76
C GLU A 338 -21.95 -0.91 7.09
N ILE A 339 -21.64 -1.43 5.89
CA ILE A 339 -20.48 -0.97 5.11
C ILE A 339 -20.63 0.51 4.73
N HIS A 340 -21.81 0.94 4.26
CA HIS A 340 -22.06 2.35 3.96
C HIS A 340 -21.98 3.25 5.21
N ILE A 341 -22.49 2.81 6.36
CA ILE A 341 -22.35 3.54 7.62
C ILE A 341 -20.88 3.69 7.99
N ALA A 342 -20.09 2.63 7.87
CA ALA A 342 -18.66 2.68 8.14
C ALA A 342 -17.92 3.68 7.23
N LEU A 343 -18.27 3.72 5.94
CA LEU A 343 -17.72 4.68 4.97
C LEU A 343 -18.08 6.14 5.30
N ILE A 344 -19.31 6.40 5.74
CA ILE A 344 -19.73 7.75 6.16
C ILE A 344 -19.00 8.18 7.42
N LYS A 345 -18.99 7.34 8.47
CA LYS A 345 -18.26 7.61 9.73
C LYS A 345 -16.76 7.87 9.52
N ASN A 346 -16.16 7.19 8.54
CA ASN A 346 -14.74 7.31 8.22
C ASN A 346 -14.48 8.21 7.00
N GLY A 347 -15.44 9.03 6.57
CA GLY A 347 -15.35 9.78 5.31
C GLY A 347 -14.16 10.75 5.25
N PHE A 348 -13.67 11.22 6.41
CA PHE A 348 -12.46 12.04 6.50
C PHE A 348 -11.18 11.27 6.11
N TRP A 349 -11.19 9.94 6.18
CA TRP A 349 -10.13 9.12 5.58
C TRP A 349 -10.07 9.30 4.06
N GLY A 350 -11.22 9.51 3.41
CA GLY A 350 -11.29 9.90 2.00
C GLY A 350 -10.67 11.27 1.73
N TYR A 351 -10.84 12.24 2.64
CA TYR A 351 -10.14 13.53 2.57
C TYR A 351 -8.63 13.34 2.71
N PHE A 352 -8.18 12.60 3.72
CA PHE A 352 -6.76 12.24 3.91
C PHE A 352 -6.15 11.62 2.65
N THR A 353 -6.83 10.63 2.06
CA THR A 353 -6.39 10.00 0.82
C THR A 353 -6.34 11.00 -0.34
N ALA A 354 -7.35 11.85 -0.48
CA ALA A 354 -7.42 12.82 -1.56
C ALA A 354 -6.30 13.87 -1.45
N THR A 355 -6.01 14.38 -0.26
CA THR A 355 -5.02 15.43 -0.03
C THR A 355 -3.60 14.93 0.21
N GLY A 356 -3.38 13.63 0.32
CA GLY A 356 -2.06 13.03 0.49
C GLY A 356 -1.74 12.05 -0.63
N VAL A 357 -2.23 10.81 -0.47
CA VAL A 357 -1.91 9.66 -1.31
C VAL A 357 -2.20 9.92 -2.79
N MET A 358 -3.37 10.48 -3.12
CA MET A 358 -3.75 10.77 -4.50
C MET A 358 -2.79 11.75 -5.19
N GLY A 359 -2.19 12.68 -4.43
CA GLY A 359 -1.13 13.54 -4.94
C GLY A 359 0.08 12.73 -5.42
N ALA A 360 0.55 11.79 -4.60
CA ALA A 360 1.63 10.87 -4.96
C ALA A 360 1.25 9.90 -6.10
N VAL A 361 -0.03 9.49 -6.19
CA VAL A 361 -0.53 8.65 -7.27
C VAL A 361 -0.55 9.38 -8.62
N LEU A 362 -0.83 10.68 -8.62
CA LEU A 362 -1.06 11.45 -9.85
C LEU A 362 0.12 12.34 -10.26
N VAL A 363 1.18 12.44 -9.47
CA VAL A 363 2.39 13.19 -9.85
C VAL A 363 3.20 12.44 -10.91
N ASP A 364 3.64 13.13 -11.96
CA ASP A 364 4.47 12.52 -12.99
C ASP A 364 5.83 12.07 -12.40
N PRO A 365 6.48 11.03 -12.96
CA PRO A 365 7.76 10.56 -12.46
C PRO A 365 8.81 11.67 -12.42
N THR A 366 9.51 11.79 -11.29
CA THR A 366 10.56 12.79 -11.08
C THR A 366 11.61 12.23 -10.12
N GLU A 367 12.86 12.64 -10.28
CA GLU A 367 13.96 12.27 -9.37
C GLU A 367 13.74 12.81 -7.96
N ASN A 368 12.90 13.84 -7.81
CA ASN A 368 12.51 14.40 -6.52
C ASN A 368 11.41 13.60 -5.80
N ALA A 369 10.88 12.53 -6.42
CA ALA A 369 9.84 11.69 -5.85
C ALA A 369 10.43 10.73 -4.80
N SER A 370 10.66 11.26 -3.60
CA SER A 370 11.14 10.52 -2.43
C SER A 370 10.23 10.76 -1.22
N LEU A 371 10.22 9.83 -0.26
CA LEU A 371 9.52 10.03 1.00
C LEU A 371 10.09 11.24 1.76
N ASP A 372 11.39 11.48 1.63
CA ASP A 372 12.06 12.61 2.28
C ASP A 372 11.52 13.96 1.76
N ASN A 373 11.34 14.11 0.45
CA ASN A 373 10.76 15.33 -0.12
C ASN A 373 9.25 15.41 0.11
N PHE A 374 8.56 14.26 0.17
CA PHE A 374 7.13 14.21 0.45
C PHE A 374 6.81 14.72 1.86
N LEU A 375 7.66 14.43 2.84
CA LEU A 375 7.41 14.75 4.26
C LEU A 375 8.23 15.92 4.80
N GLY A 376 9.39 16.20 4.19
CA GLY A 376 10.34 17.20 4.68
C GLY A 376 10.01 18.62 4.25
N ASP A 377 10.52 19.60 5.00
CA ASP A 377 10.34 21.04 4.76
C ASP A 377 11.56 21.73 4.13
N THR A 378 12.43 20.94 3.49
CA THR A 378 13.49 21.50 2.64
C THR A 378 12.90 22.23 1.43
N GLU A 379 13.70 23.05 0.76
CA GLU A 379 13.27 23.73 -0.47
C GLU A 379 12.80 22.72 -1.53
N GLU A 380 13.54 21.60 -1.68
CA GLU A 380 13.16 20.49 -2.56
C GLU A 380 11.83 19.85 -2.14
N GLY A 381 11.61 19.66 -0.84
CA GLY A 381 10.36 19.10 -0.32
C GLY A 381 9.16 20.02 -0.53
N VAL A 382 9.32 21.33 -0.28
CA VAL A 382 8.28 22.34 -0.56
C VAL A 382 7.95 22.38 -2.05
N ASN A 383 8.97 22.40 -2.91
CA ASN A 383 8.79 22.38 -4.36
C ASN A 383 8.11 21.09 -4.84
N PHE A 384 8.47 19.94 -4.26
CA PHE A 384 7.85 18.67 -4.58
C PHE A 384 6.37 18.64 -4.17
N LYS A 385 6.02 19.07 -2.96
CA LYS A 385 4.61 19.19 -2.52
C LYS A 385 3.81 20.14 -3.41
N SER A 386 4.40 21.26 -3.82
CA SER A 386 3.77 22.16 -4.80
C SER A 386 3.50 21.45 -6.13
N LEU A 387 4.43 20.62 -6.61
CA LEU A 387 4.23 19.82 -7.82
C LEU A 387 3.08 18.81 -7.70
N LEU A 388 2.91 18.17 -6.54
CA LEU A 388 1.80 17.23 -6.29
C LEU A 388 0.45 17.91 -6.52
N TYR A 389 0.26 19.08 -5.90
CA TYR A 389 -1.04 19.72 -5.80
C TYR A 389 -1.33 20.72 -6.92
N SER A 390 -0.30 21.22 -7.60
CA SER A 390 -0.46 22.09 -8.77
C SER A 390 -0.72 21.32 -10.07
N ASN A 391 -0.44 20.02 -10.10
CA ASN A 391 -0.61 19.16 -11.28
C ASN A 391 -2.06 19.21 -11.85
N PRO A 392 -2.27 19.54 -13.13
CA PRO A 392 -3.60 19.61 -13.74
C PRO A 392 -4.45 18.35 -13.58
N ARG A 393 -3.83 17.16 -13.61
CA ARG A 393 -4.48 15.87 -13.37
C ARG A 393 -5.05 15.80 -11.96
N TYR A 394 -4.24 16.17 -10.96
CA TYR A 394 -4.67 16.23 -9.57
C TYR A 394 -5.78 17.27 -9.36
N ARG A 395 -5.62 18.49 -9.91
CA ARG A 395 -6.64 19.55 -9.82
C ARG A 395 -8.00 19.09 -10.34
N LYS A 396 -8.01 18.41 -11.49
CA LYS A 396 -9.22 17.84 -12.12
C LYS A 396 -9.95 16.88 -11.19
N HIS A 397 -9.22 16.01 -10.48
CA HIS A 397 -9.79 15.09 -9.50
C HIS A 397 -10.33 15.83 -8.27
N MET A 398 -9.55 16.76 -7.71
CA MET A 398 -9.98 17.48 -6.50
C MET A 398 -11.24 18.34 -6.71
N LYS A 399 -11.44 18.89 -7.92
CA LYS A 399 -12.63 19.68 -8.28
C LYS A 399 -13.94 18.90 -8.10
N ILE A 400 -13.90 17.56 -8.23
CA ILE A 400 -15.10 16.72 -8.02
C ILE A 400 -15.12 16.02 -6.67
N ILE A 401 -13.95 15.73 -6.07
CA ILE A 401 -13.86 14.98 -4.81
C ILE A 401 -14.24 15.85 -3.61
N LEU A 402 -13.80 17.10 -3.50
CA LEU A 402 -14.17 17.95 -2.35
C LEU A 402 -15.69 18.18 -2.24
N PRO A 403 -16.40 18.56 -3.33
CA PRO A 403 -17.85 18.65 -3.27
C PRO A 403 -18.52 17.32 -2.89
N TRP A 404 -17.98 16.20 -3.38
CA TRP A 404 -18.51 14.88 -3.06
C TRP A 404 -18.32 14.50 -1.59
N LEU A 405 -17.18 14.84 -0.98
CA LEU A 405 -16.93 14.66 0.46
C LEU A 405 -17.83 15.58 1.28
N LEU A 406 -17.98 16.84 0.88
CA LEU A 406 -18.86 17.81 1.55
C LEU A 406 -20.31 17.33 1.58
N ASN A 407 -20.83 16.88 0.43
CA ASN A 407 -22.20 16.37 0.31
C ASN A 407 -22.46 15.06 1.08
N ARG A 408 -21.39 14.45 1.61
CA ARG A 408 -21.46 13.27 2.50
C ARG A 408 -21.29 13.62 3.98
N GLY A 409 -21.28 14.91 4.32
CA GLY A 409 -21.18 15.39 5.70
C GLY A 409 -19.79 15.27 6.32
N VAL A 410 -18.75 15.02 5.51
CA VAL A 410 -17.39 14.72 6.01
C VAL A 410 -16.84 15.82 6.93
N PHE A 411 -17.24 17.07 6.70
CA PHE A 411 -16.70 18.24 7.41
C PHE A 411 -17.60 18.76 8.54
N GLU A 412 -18.75 18.14 8.80
CA GLU A 412 -19.68 18.59 9.86
C GLU A 412 -19.18 18.26 11.27
N GLU A 413 -18.40 17.19 11.40
CA GLU A 413 -17.89 16.68 12.69
C GLU A 413 -16.46 17.13 13.01
N CYS A 414 -15.88 18.03 12.20
CA CYS A 414 -14.48 18.44 12.26
C CYS A 414 -14.26 19.72 13.08
#